data_AF-A0A4V1SEF4-F1
#
_entry.id   AF-A0A4V1SEF4-F1
#
_cell.length_a   1.000
_cell.length_b   1.000
_cell.length_c   1.000
_cell.angle_alpha   90.00
_cell.angle_beta   90.00
_cell.angle_gamma   90.00
#
_symmetry.space_group_name_H-M   'P 1'
#
loop_
_entity.id
_entity.type
_entity.pdbx_description
1 polymer ?
#
loop_
_entity_poly.entity_id
_entity_poly.type
_entity_poly.pdbx_seq_one_letter_code
_entity_poly.pdbx_strand_id
1 'polypeptide(L)' 'MTKLSGGDSKSTLYCSFCGKSQHEVRKLIAGPTVFICDECVELCNDIIREETKSALVSKKDGGVPT' A
#
# COMPACT_ATOMS: atom_id res chain seq x y z
N MET A 1 15.74 13.14 26.10
CA MET A 1 16.48 11.87 26.22
C MET A 1 16.24 11.03 24.98
N THR A 2 17.16 11.02 24.02
CA THR A 2 17.14 10.09 22.88
C THR A 2 17.70 8.75 23.35
N LYS A 3 16.81 7.82 23.75
CA LYS A 3 17.20 6.44 24.06
C LYS A 3 17.38 5.68 22.75
N LEU A 4 18.63 5.52 22.34
CA LEU A 4 19.08 4.45 21.45
C LEU A 4 19.18 3.18 22.30
N SER A 5 18.16 2.33 22.26
CA SER A 5 18.22 1.01 22.89
C SER A 5 18.34 -0.05 21.80
N GLY A 6 19.57 -0.53 21.60
CA GLY A 6 19.82 -1.82 20.97
C GLY A 6 19.46 -2.94 21.94
N GLY A 7 18.74 -3.93 21.42
CA GLY A 7 18.39 -5.19 22.07
C GLY A 7 17.82 -6.13 21.01
N ASP A 8 18.61 -7.11 20.59
CA ASP A 8 18.29 -8.09 19.55
C ASP A 8 17.25 -9.08 20.07
N SER A 9 16.00 -8.63 20.06
CA SER A 9 14.82 -9.47 19.96
C SER A 9 13.95 -8.72 18.96
N LYS A 10 14.42 -8.66 17.71
CA LYS A 10 13.75 -7.93 16.64
C LYS A 10 12.32 -8.44 16.57
N SER A 11 11.40 -7.65 17.14
CA SER A 11 9.98 -7.95 17.06
C SER A 11 9.67 -8.05 15.59
N THR A 12 9.28 -9.24 15.13
CA THR A 12 8.90 -9.45 13.74
C THR A 12 7.87 -8.40 13.38
N LEU A 13 8.19 -7.55 12.41
CA LEU A 13 7.25 -6.56 11.92
C LEU A 13 6.30 -7.23 10.92
N TYR A 14 5.05 -6.77 10.91
CA TYR A 14 3.99 -7.30 10.05
C TYR A 14 3.37 -6.17 9.24
N CYS A 15 3.09 -6.43 7.96
CA CYS A 15 2.35 -5.51 7.11
C CYS A 15 0.94 -5.30 7.69
N SER A 16 0.57 -4.04 7.90
CA SER A 16 -0.74 -3.68 8.47
C SER A 16 -1.91 -3.98 7.51
N PHE A 17 -1.63 -4.25 6.24
CA PHE A 17 -2.65 -4.49 5.21
C PHE A 17 -2.87 -5.97 4.92
N CYS A 18 -1.80 -6.76 4.73
CA CYS A 18 -1.90 -8.19 4.41
C CYS A 18 -1.52 -9.12 5.56
N GLY A 19 -0.97 -8.60 6.66
CA GLY A 19 -0.54 -9.39 7.81
C GLY A 19 0.74 -10.20 7.63
N LYS A 20 1.39 -10.17 6.45
CA LYS A 20 2.67 -10.87 6.21
C LYS A 20 3.79 -10.28 7.05
N SER A 21 4.68 -11.14 7.54
CA SER A 21 5.87 -10.74 8.26
C SER A 21 6.94 -10.13 7.35
N GLN A 22 7.88 -9.38 7.91
CA GLN A 22 9.03 -8.82 7.21
C GLN A 22 9.90 -9.87 6.49
N HIS A 23 9.80 -11.15 6.88
CA HIS A 23 10.56 -12.26 6.29
C HIS A 23 9.83 -12.89 5.10
N GLU A 24 8.51 -12.67 4.98
CA GLU A 24 7.67 -13.20 3.90
C GLU A 24 7.56 -12.25 2.69
N VAL A 25 8.03 -11.01 2.85
CA VAL A 25 7.96 -9.97 1.81
C VAL A 25 9.36 -9.51 1.42
N ARG A 26 9.52 -9.02 0.19
CA ARG A 26 10.83 -8.55 -0.27
C ARG A 26 11.20 -7.22 0.38
N LYS A 27 10.22 -6.34 0.59
CA LYS A 27 10.41 -5.06 1.26
C LYS A 27 9.24 -4.79 2.20
N LEU A 28 9.56 -4.31 3.40
CA LEU A 28 8.59 -3.78 4.35
C LEU A 28 8.98 -2.35 4.72
N ILE A 29 8.09 -1.40 4.45
CA ILE A 29 8.26 0.02 4.75
C ILE A 29 7.67 0.27 6.14
N ALA A 30 8.49 0.77 7.06
CA ALA A 30 8.10 1.05 8.44
C ALA A 30 7.82 2.55 8.66
N GLY A 31 6.57 2.87 8.97
CA GLY A 31 6.18 4.17 9.53
C GLY A 31 6.12 4.16 11.06
N PRO A 32 5.86 5.31 11.69
CA PRO A 32 5.75 5.40 13.16
C PRO A 32 4.63 4.54 13.76
N THR A 33 3.54 4.31 13.01
CA THR A 33 2.33 3.61 13.50
C THR A 33 1.79 2.55 12.54
N VAL A 34 2.30 2.48 11.30
CA VAL A 34 1.77 1.63 10.23
C VAL A 34 2.91 1.09 9.37
N PHE A 35 2.74 -0.12 8.87
CA PHE A 35 3.72 -0.82 8.04
C PHE A 35 3.07 -1.30 6.75
N ILE A 36 3.76 -1.19 5.63
CA ILE A 36 3.25 -1.63 4.32
C ILE A 36 4.34 -2.38 3.54
N CYS A 37 3.99 -3.49 2.90
CA CYS A 37 4.91 -4.26 2.06
C CYS A 37 4.84 -3.84 0.58
N ASP A 38 5.81 -4.28 -0.21
CA ASP A 38 5.88 -4.02 -1.65
C ASP A 38 4.64 -4.52 -2.41
N GLU A 39 4.17 -5.73 -2.11
CA GLU A 39 2.97 -6.29 -2.76
C GLU A 39 1.71 -5.43 -2.52
N CYS A 40 1.53 -4.93 -1.29
CA CYS A 40 0.40 -4.05 -0.98
C CYS A 40 0.53 -2.69 -1.67
N VAL A 41 1.74 -2.15 -1.80
CA VAL A 41 1.97 -0.90 -2.56
C VAL A 41 1.65 -1.09 -4.03
N GLU A 42 2.04 -2.20 -4.64
CA GLU A 42 1.70 -2.53 -6.04
C GLU A 42 0.18 -2.64 -6.23
N LEU A 43 -0.49 -3.42 -5.38
CA LEU A 43 -1.95 -3.55 -5.42
C LEU A 43 -2.65 -2.20 -5.24
N CYS A 44 -2.23 -1.38 -4.27
CA CYS A 44 -2.79 -0.04 -4.08
C CYS A 44 -2.57 0.85 -5.31
N ASN A 45 -1.40 0.77 -5.94
CA ASN A 45 -1.12 1.52 -7.17
C ASN A 45 -2.04 1.08 -8.33
N ASP A 46 -2.29 -0.22 -8.47
CA ASP A 46 -3.17 -0.74 -9.51
C ASP A 46 -4.61 -0.25 -9.33
N ILE A 47 -5.14 -0.31 -8.10
CA ILE A 47 -6.47 0.21 -7.76
C ILE A 47 -6.57 1.72 -8.08
N ILE A 48 -5.57 2.52 -7.68
CA ILE A 48 -5.54 3.97 -7.93
C ILE A 48 -5.49 4.28 -9.45
N ARG A 49 -4.73 3.48 -10.20
CA ARG A 49 -4.59 3.64 -11.65
C ARG A 49 -5.88 3.27 -12.39
N GLU A 50 -6.59 2.24 -11.92
CA GLU A 50 -7.88 1.84 -12.48
C GLU A 50 -8.94 2.93 -12.28
N GLU A 51 -9.05 3.49 -11.07
CA GLU A 51 -9.95 4.62 -10.78
C GLU A 51 -9.67 5.83 -11.66
N THR A 52 -8.39 6.16 -11.87
CA THR A 52 -8.00 7.27 -12.75
C THR A 52 -8.42 7.02 -14.19
N LYS A 53 -8.37 5.77 -14.66
CA LYS A 53 -8.75 5.40 -16.02
C LYS A 53 -10.28 5.41 -16.20
N SER A 54 -11.03 4.97 -15.20
CA SER A 54 -12.50 5.02 -15.18
C SER A 54 -13.03 6.45 -15.13
N ALA A 55 -12.40 7.36 -14.38
CA ALA A 55 -12.75 8.78 -14.35
C ALA A 55 -12.59 9.48 -15.72
N LEU A 56 -11.73 8.96 -16.60
CA LEU A 56 -11.51 9.46 -17.97
C LEU A 56 -12.47 8.83 -18.99
N VAL A 57 -13.04 7.67 -18.69
CA VAL A 57 -13.92 6.90 -19.61
C VAL A 57 -15.41 7.19 -19.40
N SER A 58 -15.83 7.75 -18.26
CA SER A 58 -17.25 8.10 -17.98
C SER A 58 -17.78 9.39 -18.64
N LYS A 59 -17.19 9.88 -19.75
CA LYS A 59 -17.62 11.11 -20.43
C LYS A 59 -18.04 10.95 -21.91
N LYS A 60 -18.41 9.73 -22.36
CA LYS A 60 -18.80 9.51 -23.77
C LYS A 60 -20.15 8.82 -24.03
N ASP A 61 -21.14 8.95 -23.14
CA ASP A 61 -22.54 8.82 -23.57
C ASP A 61 -23.14 10.21 -23.71
N GLY A 62 -22.66 10.91 -24.74
CA GLY A 62 -23.31 12.09 -25.29
C GLY A 62 -24.59 11.65 -25.98
N GLY A 63 -25.69 12.29 -25.61
CA GLY A 63 -27.06 11.93 -26.00
C GLY A 63 -27.28 11.73 -27.49
N VAL A 64 -28.19 10.81 -27.79
CA VAL A 64 -28.82 10.68 -29.09
C VAL A 64 -29.63 11.96 -29.39
N PRO A 65 -29.34 12.70 -30.47
CA PRO A 65 -30.31 13.65 -31.00
C PRO A 65 -31.46 12.83 -31.63
N THR A 66 -32.69 13.18 -31.22
CA THR A 66 -34.03 12.82 -31.72
C THR A 66 -34.14 11.92 -32.95
#